data_AF-A0A6I5A381-F1
#
_entry.id   AF-A0A6I5A381-F1
#
_cell.length_a   1.000
_cell.length_b   1.000
_cell.length_c   1.000
_cell.angle_alpha   90.00
_cell.angle_beta   90.00
_cell.angle_gamma   90.00
#
_symmetry.space_group_name_H-M   'P 1'
#
loop_
_entity.id
_entity.type
_entity.pdbx_description
1 polymer ?
#
loop_
_entity_poly.entity_id
_entity_poly.type
_entity_poly.pdbx_seq_one_letter_code
_entity_poly.pdbx_strand_id
1 'polypeptide(L)'
;MSMQLVHDQMPLPLLMINTKFDTLQYTPEASKVFDVTECFLDMVDEGSKSKVEKWIQPKQGKSKLEINIYGKSSDVVLTEVYVRWMNDLHAEVILYPKEKQNEHITTMLDKLQNRLNDTNFALLEEKEKVEDTLKENYRLSAPFIQLTKDIAFVPLFGDVSEEKLHTIKEQVLAKAHDHHSNRILFDFTAVGELSAEGFRVLNEVFKTLDFMGKEIVLIGVKPKHSMKINEFKVQLNIQFLHSLQTAIYRYCSR
;
A
#
# COMPACT_ATOMS: atom_id res chain seq x y z
N MET A 1 43.65 -39.21 3.76
CA MET A 1 43.88 -37.76 3.63
C MET A 1 42.60 -37.10 4.11
N SER A 2 42.67 -36.18 5.07
CA SER A 2 41.49 -35.50 5.61
C SER A 2 40.94 -34.50 4.58
N MET A 3 39.64 -34.56 4.26
CA MET A 3 38.96 -33.55 3.45
C MET A 3 39.10 -32.17 4.10
N GLN A 4 39.39 -31.14 3.32
CA GLN A 4 39.61 -29.80 3.85
C GLN A 4 38.50 -28.85 3.36
N LEU A 5 37.77 -28.25 4.30
CA LEU A 5 36.84 -27.16 4.03
C LEU A 5 37.63 -25.92 3.63
N VAL A 6 37.34 -25.34 2.46
CA VAL A 6 37.99 -24.10 2.01
C VAL A 6 37.08 -22.91 2.30
N HIS A 7 37.63 -21.91 2.98
CA HIS A 7 36.98 -20.61 3.17
C HIS A 7 37.20 -19.77 1.91
N ASP A 8 36.39 -20.00 0.89
CA ASP A 8 36.34 -19.14 -0.28
C ASP A 8 34.93 -18.58 -0.45
N GLN A 9 34.82 -17.33 -0.88
CA GLN A 9 33.55 -16.56 -0.97
C GLN A 9 32.63 -17.05 -2.10
N MET A 10 32.79 -18.30 -2.55
CA MET A 10 32.14 -18.84 -3.73
C MET A 10 30.71 -19.30 -3.41
N PRO A 11 29.67 -18.64 -3.96
CA PRO A 11 28.28 -18.90 -3.58
C PRO A 11 27.68 -20.14 -4.26
N LEU A 12 28.53 -21.09 -4.69
CA LEU A 12 28.12 -22.24 -5.50
C LEU A 12 28.63 -23.55 -4.87
N PRO A 13 27.84 -24.63 -4.91
CA PRO A 13 28.30 -25.98 -4.61
C PRO A 13 29.46 -26.39 -5.53
N LEU A 14 30.65 -26.55 -4.97
CA LEU A 14 31.84 -26.91 -5.72
C LEU A 14 32.67 -27.93 -4.94
N LEU A 15 33.24 -28.87 -5.69
CA LEU A 15 34.16 -29.89 -5.20
C LEU A 15 35.44 -29.86 -6.04
N MET A 16 36.56 -30.16 -5.39
CA MET A 16 37.81 -30.49 -6.04
C MET A 16 38.06 -31.97 -5.86
N ILE A 17 38.19 -32.69 -6.97
CA ILE A 17 38.42 -34.14 -6.97
C ILE A 17 39.74 -34.48 -7.64
N ASN A 18 40.31 -35.63 -7.29
CA ASN A 18 41.44 -36.21 -8.02
C ASN A 18 40.99 -37.20 -9.12
N THR A 19 41.95 -37.84 -9.80
CA THR A 19 41.69 -38.87 -10.83
C THR A 19 41.05 -40.16 -10.34
N LYS A 20 41.02 -40.40 -9.02
CA LYS A 20 40.30 -41.51 -8.38
C LYS A 20 38.92 -41.11 -7.86
N PHE A 21 38.49 -39.88 -8.15
CA PHE A 21 37.25 -39.29 -7.63
C PHE A 21 37.27 -39.01 -6.12
N ASP A 22 38.43 -39.03 -5.46
CA ASP A 22 38.53 -38.63 -4.07
C ASP A 22 38.27 -37.11 -3.97
N THR A 23 37.32 -36.71 -3.12
CA THR A 23 37.00 -35.32 -2.83
C THR A 23 38.09 -34.73 -1.93
N LEU A 24 38.91 -33.84 -2.49
CA LEU A 24 40.00 -33.18 -1.77
C LEU A 24 39.49 -31.96 -1.00
N GLN A 25 38.63 -31.18 -1.64
CA GLN A 25 38.09 -29.92 -1.12
C GLN A 25 36.63 -29.76 -1.55
N TYR A 26 35.85 -29.05 -0.76
CA TYR A 26 34.48 -28.69 -1.10
C TYR A 26 34.07 -27.36 -0.46
N THR A 27 33.08 -26.70 -1.04
CA THR A 27 32.50 -25.47 -0.49
C THR A 27 31.42 -25.77 0.56
N PRO A 28 31.20 -24.89 1.55
CA PRO A 28 30.10 -25.04 2.51
C PRO A 28 28.74 -25.24 1.83
N GLU A 29 28.52 -24.59 0.69
CA GLU A 29 27.32 -24.66 -0.14
C GLU A 29 27.07 -26.08 -0.66
N ALA A 30 28.12 -26.82 -1.03
CA ALA A 30 28.01 -28.22 -1.42
C ALA A 30 27.49 -29.08 -0.27
N SER A 31 28.02 -28.86 0.94
CA SER A 31 27.56 -29.59 2.13
C SER A 31 26.16 -29.20 2.61
N LYS A 32 25.63 -28.03 2.22
CA LYS A 32 24.24 -27.64 2.58
C LYS A 32 23.21 -28.44 1.79
N VAL A 33 23.53 -28.78 0.54
CA VAL A 33 22.60 -29.39 -0.42
C VAL A 33 22.82 -30.90 -0.54
N PHE A 34 24.07 -31.34 -0.63
CA PHE A 34 24.43 -32.73 -0.89
C PHE A 34 25.05 -33.39 0.33
N ASP A 35 24.95 -34.72 0.39
CA ASP A 35 25.69 -35.52 1.36
C ASP A 35 27.12 -35.72 0.85
N VAL A 36 28.01 -34.78 1.19
CA VAL A 36 29.39 -34.75 0.65
C VAL A 36 30.24 -35.85 1.31
N THR A 37 30.63 -36.83 0.51
CA THR A 37 31.46 -37.98 0.88
C THR A 37 32.94 -37.80 0.51
N GLU A 38 33.79 -38.66 1.07
CA GLU A 38 35.23 -38.72 0.74
C GLU A 38 35.50 -39.08 -0.73
N CYS A 39 34.60 -39.83 -1.36
CA CYS A 39 34.65 -40.16 -2.78
C CYS A 39 33.41 -39.63 -3.50
N PHE A 40 33.60 -38.85 -4.57
CA PHE A 40 32.52 -38.28 -5.38
C PHE A 40 31.62 -39.36 -6.01
N LEU A 41 32.10 -40.56 -6.27
CA LEU A 41 31.25 -41.65 -6.79
C LEU A 41 30.25 -42.18 -5.75
N ASP A 42 30.50 -41.98 -4.45
CA ASP A 42 29.62 -42.49 -3.39
C ASP A 42 28.36 -41.63 -3.23
N MET A 43 28.46 -40.32 -3.51
CA MET A 43 27.31 -39.43 -3.55
C MET A 43 26.48 -39.55 -4.84
N VAL A 44 27.00 -40.23 -5.88
CA VAL A 44 26.32 -40.35 -7.18
C VAL A 44 25.44 -41.59 -7.20
N ASP A 45 24.21 -41.42 -7.69
CA ASP A 45 23.26 -42.52 -7.89
C ASP A 45 23.83 -43.60 -8.83
N GLU A 46 23.49 -44.86 -8.57
CA GLU A 46 24.06 -46.02 -9.28
C GLU A 46 23.84 -45.93 -10.80
N GLY A 47 22.66 -45.47 -11.23
CA GLY A 47 22.34 -45.27 -12.65
C GLY A 47 23.17 -44.19 -13.35
N SER A 48 23.84 -43.32 -12.59
CA SER A 48 24.64 -42.21 -13.09
C SER A 48 26.15 -42.43 -13.02
N LYS A 49 26.64 -43.43 -12.27
CA LYS A 49 28.08 -43.70 -12.07
C LYS A 49 28.83 -43.95 -13.38
N SER A 50 28.26 -44.77 -14.27
CA SER A 50 28.87 -45.07 -15.58
C SER A 50 29.07 -43.82 -16.45
N LYS A 51 28.20 -42.82 -16.31
CA LYS A 51 28.29 -41.53 -17.02
C LYS A 51 29.40 -40.68 -16.42
N VAL A 52 29.53 -40.66 -15.09
CA VAL A 52 30.63 -39.97 -14.39
C VAL A 52 31.99 -40.52 -14.82
N GLU A 53 32.19 -41.83 -14.73
CA GLU A 53 33.47 -42.47 -15.05
C GLU A 53 33.92 -42.25 -16.50
N LYS A 54 32.95 -42.15 -17.42
CA LYS A 54 33.21 -41.93 -18.85
C LYS A 54 33.51 -40.46 -19.19
N TRP A 55 32.82 -39.51 -18.55
CA TRP A 55 32.83 -38.10 -18.94
C TRP A 55 33.67 -37.21 -18.03
N ILE A 56 34.06 -37.68 -16.85
CA ILE A 56 34.92 -36.98 -15.91
C ILE A 56 36.32 -37.64 -15.97
N GLN A 57 37.06 -37.34 -17.04
CA GLN A 57 38.44 -37.80 -17.25
C GLN A 57 39.33 -36.66 -17.72
N PRO A 58 40.65 -36.66 -17.39
CA PRO A 58 41.56 -35.58 -17.80
C PRO A 58 41.54 -35.31 -19.31
N LYS A 59 41.40 -36.37 -20.12
CA LYS A 59 41.33 -36.30 -21.59
C LYS A 59 40.17 -35.46 -22.13
N GLN A 60 39.11 -35.26 -21.36
CA GLN A 60 37.94 -34.47 -21.77
C GLN A 60 38.18 -32.96 -21.58
N GLY A 61 39.11 -32.57 -20.70
CA GLY A 61 39.43 -31.17 -20.38
C GLY A 61 38.30 -30.42 -19.68
N LYS A 62 37.19 -30.15 -20.39
CA LYS A 62 35.95 -29.59 -19.85
C LYS A 62 34.78 -30.46 -20.27
N SER A 63 33.92 -30.82 -19.33
CA SER A 63 32.72 -31.60 -19.62
C SER A 63 31.51 -31.10 -18.85
N LYS A 64 30.34 -31.35 -19.41
CA LYS A 64 29.05 -31.00 -18.83
C LYS A 64 28.17 -32.25 -18.88
N LEU A 65 27.61 -32.66 -17.75
CA LEU A 65 26.77 -33.84 -17.65
C LEU A 65 25.64 -33.61 -16.65
N GLU A 66 24.53 -34.30 -16.88
CA GLU A 66 23.39 -34.32 -15.97
C GLU A 66 23.34 -35.69 -15.29
N ILE A 67 23.42 -35.70 -13.96
CA ILE A 67 23.49 -36.91 -13.14
C ILE A 67 22.61 -36.77 -11.89
N ASN A 68 22.21 -37.90 -11.35
CA ASN A 68 21.51 -37.98 -10.08
C ASN A 68 22.52 -38.09 -8.93
N ILE A 69 22.37 -37.24 -7.90
CA ILE A 69 23.23 -37.20 -6.72
C ILE A 69 22.34 -37.32 -5.47
N TYR A 70 22.79 -38.07 -4.47
CA TYR A 70 22.10 -38.18 -3.19
C TYR A 70 22.22 -36.87 -2.40
N GLY A 71 21.07 -36.30 -2.07
CA GLY A 71 20.91 -35.18 -1.16
C GLY A 71 21.07 -35.61 0.30
N LYS A 72 21.14 -34.62 1.20
CA LYS A 72 21.29 -34.86 2.65
C LYS A 72 20.17 -35.69 3.29
N SER A 73 18.98 -35.71 2.70
CA SER A 73 17.83 -36.48 3.23
C SER A 73 17.71 -37.85 2.58
N SER A 74 18.77 -38.32 1.89
CA SER A 74 18.76 -39.52 1.05
C SER A 74 17.79 -39.46 -0.15
N ASP A 75 17.35 -38.25 -0.50
CA ASP A 75 16.60 -37.94 -1.71
C ASP A 75 17.52 -37.88 -2.93
N VAL A 76 17.00 -38.24 -4.10
CA VAL A 76 17.77 -38.22 -5.35
C VAL A 76 17.55 -36.88 -6.05
N VAL A 77 18.61 -36.09 -6.15
CA VAL A 77 18.63 -34.75 -6.72
C VAL A 77 19.22 -34.78 -8.13
N LEU A 78 18.41 -34.44 -9.13
CA LEU A 78 18.88 -34.27 -10.51
C LEU A 78 19.79 -33.04 -10.57
N THR A 79 21.04 -33.24 -10.96
CA THR A 79 22.10 -32.22 -10.87
C THR A 79 22.82 -32.06 -12.20
N GLU A 80 22.92 -30.82 -12.67
CA GLU A 80 23.77 -30.46 -13.78
C GLU A 80 25.19 -30.20 -13.27
N VAL A 81 26.14 -30.99 -13.74
CA VAL A 81 27.52 -31.02 -13.28
C VAL A 81 28.43 -30.46 -14.36
N TYR A 82 29.22 -29.46 -13.97
CA TYR A 82 30.24 -28.86 -14.82
C TYR A 82 31.61 -29.25 -14.28
N VAL A 83 32.43 -29.84 -15.14
CA VAL A 83 33.77 -30.30 -14.78
C VAL A 83 34.80 -29.52 -15.58
N ARG A 84 35.83 -29.05 -14.89
CA ARG A 84 37.03 -28.47 -15.48
C ARG A 84 38.26 -29.09 -14.85
N TRP A 85 39.08 -29.75 -15.66
CA TRP A 85 40.41 -30.20 -15.22
C TRP A 85 41.36 -29.01 -15.17
N MET A 86 41.99 -28.80 -14.01
CA MET A 86 43.00 -27.75 -13.83
C MET A 86 44.37 -28.22 -14.31
N ASN A 87 44.62 -29.52 -14.15
CA ASN A 87 45.80 -30.25 -14.60
C ASN A 87 45.43 -31.74 -14.73
N ASP A 88 46.40 -32.59 -15.04
CA ASP A 88 46.17 -34.04 -15.21
C ASP A 88 45.85 -34.79 -13.90
N LEU A 89 45.85 -34.10 -12.75
CA LEU A 89 45.69 -34.68 -11.42
C LEU A 89 44.41 -34.21 -10.70
N HIS A 90 43.91 -33.01 -11.02
CA HIS A 90 42.84 -32.37 -10.26
C HIS A 90 41.74 -31.82 -11.18
N ALA A 91 40.50 -32.13 -10.84
CA ALA A 91 39.31 -31.57 -11.46
C ALA A 91 38.52 -30.73 -10.47
N GLU A 92 38.01 -29.62 -10.97
CA GLU A 92 37.02 -28.81 -10.30
C GLU A 92 35.64 -29.21 -10.84
N VAL A 93 34.72 -29.47 -9.92
CA VAL A 93 33.38 -30.00 -10.19
C VAL A 93 32.37 -29.03 -9.57
N ILE A 94 31.63 -28.33 -10.40
CA ILE A 94 30.53 -27.47 -9.97
C ILE A 94 29.24 -28.27 -10.06
N LEU A 95 28.51 -28.34 -8.96
CA LEU A 95 27.23 -29.01 -8.87
C LEU A 95 26.10 -27.98 -8.92
N TYR A 96 25.28 -28.04 -9.96
CA TYR A 96 24.09 -27.21 -10.10
C TYR A 96 22.83 -28.08 -9.95
N PRO A 97 22.31 -28.25 -8.72
CA PRO A 97 21.09 -29.02 -8.50
C PRO A 97 19.96 -28.39 -9.31
N LYS A 98 19.32 -29.18 -10.16
CA LYS A 98 18.05 -28.80 -10.78
C LYS A 98 16.93 -29.06 -9.76
N GLU A 99 16.90 -28.31 -8.66
CA GLU A 99 15.84 -28.45 -7.66
C GLU A 99 14.97 -27.20 -7.49
N LYS A 100 13.66 -27.45 -7.54
CA LYS A 100 12.60 -26.72 -6.81
C LYS A 100 12.53 -25.19 -7.00
N GLN A 101 12.69 -24.69 -8.23
CA GLN A 101 12.32 -23.30 -8.55
C GLN A 101 10.90 -22.96 -8.07
N ASN A 102 9.97 -23.92 -8.06
CA ASN A 102 8.59 -23.67 -7.64
C ASN A 102 8.44 -23.46 -6.12
N GLU A 103 9.09 -24.23 -5.24
CA GLU A 103 8.82 -24.12 -3.79
C GLU A 103 9.34 -22.81 -3.18
N HIS A 104 10.52 -22.34 -3.60
CA HIS A 104 11.07 -21.08 -3.10
C HIS A 104 10.29 -19.87 -3.62
N ILE A 105 9.88 -19.91 -4.89
CA ILE A 105 9.03 -18.88 -5.49
C ILE A 105 7.65 -18.89 -4.84
N THR A 106 7.03 -20.06 -4.61
CA THR A 106 5.75 -20.17 -3.90
C THR A 106 5.86 -19.61 -2.49
N THR A 107 6.89 -19.98 -1.73
CA THR A 107 7.08 -19.46 -0.35
C THR A 107 7.30 -17.95 -0.33
N MET A 108 8.04 -17.40 -1.31
CA MET A 108 8.26 -15.96 -1.42
C MET A 108 6.99 -15.22 -1.90
N LEU A 109 6.23 -15.81 -2.81
CA LEU A 109 4.91 -15.32 -3.25
C LEU A 109 3.91 -15.34 -2.10
N ASP A 110 3.86 -16.40 -1.29
CA ASP A 110 2.97 -16.50 -0.13
C ASP A 110 3.32 -15.44 0.92
N LYS A 111 4.61 -15.24 1.20
CA LYS A 111 5.07 -14.17 2.10
C LYS A 111 4.75 -12.78 1.57
N LEU A 112 4.90 -12.54 0.27
CA LEU A 112 4.56 -11.26 -0.36
C LEU A 112 3.05 -11.03 -0.37
N GLN A 113 2.25 -12.05 -0.70
CA GLN A 113 0.80 -11.98 -0.64
C GLN A 113 0.31 -11.69 0.77
N ASN A 114 0.83 -12.39 1.78
CA ASN A 114 0.48 -12.13 3.18
C ASN A 114 0.87 -10.71 3.59
N ARG A 115 2.10 -10.26 3.27
CA ARG A 115 2.53 -8.89 3.58
C ARG A 115 1.72 -7.83 2.85
N LEU A 116 1.35 -8.07 1.60
CA LEU A 116 0.50 -7.16 0.82
C LEU A 116 -0.91 -7.11 1.42
N ASN A 117 -1.47 -8.25 1.83
CA ASN A 117 -2.77 -8.29 2.47
C ASN A 117 -2.76 -7.59 3.84
N ASP A 118 -1.74 -7.83 4.66
CA ASP A 118 -1.57 -7.16 5.95
C ASP A 118 -1.40 -5.64 5.78
N THR A 119 -0.58 -5.22 4.80
CA THR A 119 -0.37 -3.80 4.49
C THR A 119 -1.64 -3.17 3.93
N ASN A 120 -2.36 -3.86 3.04
CA ASN A 120 -3.63 -3.39 2.51
C ASN A 120 -4.68 -3.23 3.62
N PHE A 121 -4.74 -4.18 4.57
CA PHE A 121 -5.65 -4.10 5.70
C PHE A 121 -5.29 -2.93 6.63
N ALA A 122 -4.01 -2.76 6.97
CA ALA A 122 -3.55 -1.63 7.76
C ALA A 122 -3.78 -0.27 7.06
N LEU A 123 -3.57 -0.20 5.75
CA LEU A 123 -3.85 1.00 4.94
C LEU A 123 -5.35 1.30 4.87
N LEU A 124 -6.20 0.26 4.78
CA LEU A 124 -7.66 0.42 4.82
C LEU A 124 -8.11 0.98 6.18
N GLU A 125 -7.62 0.41 7.29
CA GLU A 125 -7.92 0.92 8.64
C GLU A 125 -7.42 2.36 8.85
N GLU A 126 -6.20 2.67 8.40
CA GLU A 126 -5.65 4.03 8.50
C GLU A 126 -6.47 5.01 7.66
N LYS A 127 -6.86 4.62 6.45
CA LYS A 127 -7.73 5.42 5.57
C LYS A 127 -9.09 5.66 6.20
N GLU A 128 -9.76 4.63 6.73
CA GLU A 128 -11.05 4.78 7.41
C GLU A 128 -10.95 5.74 8.60
N LYS A 129 -9.89 5.63 9.41
CA LYS A 129 -9.64 6.53 10.54
C LYS A 129 -9.43 7.98 10.10
N VAL A 130 -8.69 8.20 9.00
CA VAL A 130 -8.51 9.53 8.41
C VAL A 130 -9.83 10.07 7.90
N GLU A 131 -10.63 9.28 7.20
CA GLU A 131 -11.95 9.68 6.71
C GLU A 131 -12.91 10.04 7.85
N ASP A 132 -12.94 9.25 8.93
CA ASP A 132 -13.76 9.54 10.10
C ASP A 132 -13.31 10.81 10.82
N THR A 133 -11.99 11.01 10.97
CA THR A 133 -11.42 12.24 11.53
C THR A 133 -11.78 13.45 10.67
N LEU A 134 -11.72 13.32 9.34
CA LEU A 134 -12.11 14.37 8.40
C LEU A 134 -13.60 14.68 8.48
N LYS A 135 -14.46 13.67 8.54
CA LYS A 135 -15.92 13.83 8.73
C LYS A 135 -16.22 14.55 10.04
N GLU A 136 -15.57 14.17 11.13
CA GLU A 136 -15.75 14.83 12.42
C GLU A 136 -15.27 16.28 12.39
N ASN A 137 -14.13 16.55 11.75
CA ASN A 137 -13.61 17.89 11.52
C ASN A 137 -14.58 18.75 10.70
N TYR A 138 -15.18 18.18 9.64
CA TYR A 138 -16.19 18.86 8.83
C TYR A 138 -17.50 19.12 9.59
N ARG A 139 -17.97 18.18 10.42
CA ARG A 139 -19.13 18.40 11.31
C ARG A 139 -18.88 19.53 12.31
N LEU A 140 -17.67 19.64 12.85
CA LEU A 140 -17.25 20.75 13.72
C LEU A 140 -17.07 22.07 12.96
N SER A 141 -16.93 22.02 11.63
CA SER A 141 -16.70 23.20 10.77
C SER A 141 -17.97 23.95 10.37
N ALA A 142 -19.18 23.40 10.59
CA ALA A 142 -20.44 24.14 10.40
C ALA A 142 -21.54 23.72 11.38
N PRO A 143 -21.35 23.95 12.69
CA PRO A 143 -22.36 23.62 13.68
C PRO A 143 -23.63 24.44 13.45
N PHE A 144 -24.78 23.78 13.34
CA PHE A 144 -26.08 24.45 13.42
C PHE A 144 -26.37 24.79 14.89
N ILE A 145 -26.26 26.09 15.20
CA ILE A 145 -26.41 26.66 16.54
C ILE A 145 -27.73 27.42 16.60
N GLN A 146 -28.61 27.04 17.53
CA GLN A 146 -29.84 27.77 17.77
C GLN A 146 -29.54 29.01 18.64
N LEU A 147 -29.74 30.23 18.11
CA LEU A 147 -29.50 31.48 18.86
C LEU A 147 -30.73 31.90 19.66
N THR A 148 -31.91 31.83 19.05
CA THR A 148 -33.21 32.12 19.69
C THR A 148 -34.23 31.08 19.21
N LYS A 149 -35.50 31.11 19.65
CA LYS A 149 -36.52 30.17 19.12
C LYS A 149 -36.74 30.29 17.60
N ASP A 150 -36.48 31.46 17.03
CA ASP A 150 -36.79 31.80 15.63
C ASP A 150 -35.53 31.88 14.74
N ILE A 151 -34.34 31.92 15.34
CA ILE A 151 -33.08 32.19 14.64
C ILE A 151 -32.07 31.08 14.90
N ALA A 152 -31.57 30.51 13.80
CA ALA A 152 -30.42 29.63 13.79
C ALA A 152 -29.20 30.30 13.15
N PHE A 153 -28.01 29.82 13.51
CA PHE A 153 -26.72 30.29 13.05
C PHE A 153 -25.86 29.11 12.58
N VAL A 154 -25.31 29.24 11.38
CA VAL A 154 -24.49 28.24 10.71
C VAL A 154 -23.20 28.93 10.24
N PRO A 155 -22.11 28.86 11.02
CA PRO A 155 -20.85 29.43 10.59
C PRO A 155 -20.15 28.50 9.60
N LEU A 156 -19.55 29.06 8.55
CA LEU A 156 -18.73 28.33 7.58
C LEU A 156 -17.27 28.77 7.75
N PHE A 157 -16.39 27.81 8.04
CA PHE A 157 -14.97 28.06 8.26
C PHE A 157 -14.09 27.40 7.21
N GLY A 158 -12.96 28.05 6.84
CA GLY A 158 -11.94 27.48 5.97
C GLY A 158 -12.38 27.37 4.51
N ASP A 159 -11.68 26.53 3.75
CA ASP A 159 -12.03 26.28 2.36
C ASP A 159 -13.30 25.43 2.28
N VAL A 160 -14.17 25.82 1.34
CA VAL A 160 -15.49 25.24 1.15
C VAL A 160 -15.48 24.42 -0.14
N SER A 161 -15.25 23.12 0.02
CA SER A 161 -15.32 22.10 -1.03
C SER A 161 -16.70 21.43 -1.09
N GLU A 162 -16.93 20.67 -2.16
CA GLU A 162 -18.13 19.83 -2.33
C GLU A 162 -18.28 18.82 -1.18
N GLU A 163 -17.23 18.08 -0.84
CA GLU A 163 -17.22 17.07 0.21
C GLU A 163 -17.61 17.65 1.58
N LYS A 164 -17.04 18.81 1.92
CA LYS A 164 -17.37 19.53 3.15
C LYS A 164 -18.83 19.94 3.19
N LEU A 165 -19.36 20.44 2.08
CA LEU A 165 -20.75 20.88 2.01
C LEU A 165 -21.74 19.72 2.02
N HIS A 166 -21.42 18.59 1.41
CA HIS A 166 -22.23 17.37 1.51
C HIS A 166 -22.33 16.88 2.96
N THR A 167 -21.21 16.91 3.70
CA THR A 167 -21.18 16.49 5.10
C THR A 167 -22.09 17.36 5.98
N ILE A 168 -22.14 18.67 5.73
CA ILE A 168 -22.96 19.59 6.55
C ILE A 168 -24.41 19.70 6.05
N LYS A 169 -24.68 19.41 4.77
CA LYS A 169 -26.01 19.52 4.14
C LYS A 169 -27.06 18.76 4.92
N GLU A 170 -26.82 17.47 5.16
CA GLU A 170 -27.78 16.60 5.87
C GLU A 170 -28.08 17.13 7.28
N GLN A 171 -27.04 17.55 8.00
CA GLN A 171 -27.18 18.08 9.36
C GLN A 171 -27.95 19.41 9.39
N VAL A 172 -27.63 20.35 8.50
CA VAL A 172 -28.28 21.67 8.45
C VAL A 172 -29.75 21.52 8.06
N LEU A 173 -30.06 20.70 7.04
CA LEU A 173 -31.43 20.49 6.58
C LEU A 173 -32.27 19.75 7.64
N ALA A 174 -31.74 18.69 8.26
CA ALA A 174 -32.43 17.96 9.31
C ALA A 174 -32.74 18.88 10.51
N LYS A 175 -31.75 19.63 10.99
CA LYS A 175 -31.97 20.57 12.10
C LYS A 175 -32.87 21.75 11.74
N ALA A 176 -32.80 22.25 10.51
CA ALA A 176 -33.73 23.29 10.05
C ALA A 176 -35.18 22.79 9.96
N HIS A 177 -35.38 21.48 9.75
CA HIS A 177 -36.68 20.84 9.77
C HIS A 177 -37.20 20.68 11.21
N ASP A 178 -36.37 20.11 12.09
CA ASP A 178 -36.74 19.82 13.48
C ASP A 178 -36.97 21.09 14.31
N HIS A 179 -36.20 22.15 14.02
CA HIS A 179 -36.32 23.43 14.69
C HIS A 179 -37.23 24.39 13.92
N HIS A 180 -38.16 25.02 14.64
CA HIS A 180 -39.12 26.00 14.12
C HIS A 180 -38.49 27.37 13.80
N SER A 181 -37.18 27.43 13.61
CA SER A 181 -36.47 28.66 13.26
C SER A 181 -36.97 29.14 11.90
N ASN A 182 -37.57 30.32 11.81
CA ASN A 182 -37.95 30.86 10.50
C ASN A 182 -36.75 31.50 9.78
N ARG A 183 -35.68 31.83 10.50
CA ARG A 183 -34.49 32.48 9.92
C ARG A 183 -33.20 31.74 10.22
N ILE A 184 -32.34 31.61 9.20
CA ILE A 184 -31.02 30.97 9.30
C ILE A 184 -29.94 31.95 8.83
N LEU A 185 -29.01 32.22 9.73
CA LEU A 185 -27.86 33.09 9.51
C LEU A 185 -26.66 32.22 9.09
N PHE A 186 -26.13 32.41 7.89
CA PHE A 186 -24.90 31.76 7.43
C PHE A 186 -23.72 32.72 7.50
N ASP A 187 -22.67 32.36 8.25
CA ASP A 187 -21.47 33.20 8.39
C ASP A 187 -20.38 32.79 7.41
N PHE A 188 -20.02 33.71 6.52
CA PHE A 188 -18.95 33.55 5.53
C PHE A 188 -17.66 34.26 5.93
N THR A 189 -17.61 34.90 7.11
CA THR A 189 -16.47 35.74 7.53
C THR A 189 -15.15 34.97 7.47
N ALA A 190 -15.16 33.70 7.87
CA ALA A 190 -14.00 32.82 7.91
C ALA A 190 -13.87 31.87 6.71
N VAL A 191 -14.62 32.10 5.62
CA VAL A 191 -14.52 31.30 4.40
C VAL A 191 -13.28 31.68 3.61
N GLY A 192 -12.50 30.67 3.22
CA GLY A 192 -11.28 30.76 2.41
C GLY A 192 -11.61 30.77 0.93
N GLU A 193 -11.26 29.72 0.21
CA GLU A 193 -11.67 29.47 -1.18
C GLU A 193 -12.99 28.71 -1.24
N LEU A 194 -13.78 28.98 -2.29
CA LEU A 194 -15.08 28.35 -2.54
C LEU A 194 -15.06 27.73 -3.94
N SER A 195 -14.98 26.39 -3.99
CA SER A 195 -14.93 25.66 -5.27
C SER A 195 -16.24 25.79 -6.04
N ALA A 196 -16.22 25.54 -7.35
CA ALA A 196 -17.42 25.64 -8.18
C ALA A 196 -18.45 24.55 -7.81
N GLU A 197 -17.98 23.37 -7.46
CA GLU A 197 -18.76 22.21 -7.05
C GLU A 197 -19.36 22.45 -5.67
N GLY A 198 -18.55 22.92 -4.71
CA GLY A 198 -19.04 23.33 -3.40
C GLY A 198 -20.12 24.41 -3.53
N PHE A 199 -19.91 25.36 -4.42
CA PHE A 199 -20.92 26.38 -4.70
C PHE A 199 -22.27 25.81 -5.17
N ARG A 200 -22.28 24.75 -5.98
CA ARG A 200 -23.50 24.07 -6.42
C ARG A 200 -24.25 23.42 -5.26
N VAL A 201 -23.53 22.71 -4.39
CA VAL A 201 -24.12 22.07 -3.19
C VAL A 201 -24.73 23.11 -2.26
N LEU A 202 -24.03 24.22 -2.02
CA LEU A 202 -24.51 25.31 -1.18
C LEU A 202 -25.82 25.91 -1.73
N ASN A 203 -25.89 26.10 -3.05
CA ASN A 203 -27.10 26.58 -3.71
C ASN A 203 -28.26 25.59 -3.57
N GLU A 204 -28.01 24.29 -3.66
CA GLU A 204 -29.03 23.27 -3.40
C GLU A 204 -29.56 23.37 -1.95
N VAL A 205 -28.66 23.52 -0.97
CA VAL A 205 -29.05 23.74 0.44
C VAL A 205 -29.93 24.97 0.58
N PHE A 206 -29.56 26.10 -0.03
CA PHE A 206 -30.36 27.32 0.05
C PHE A 206 -31.73 27.16 -0.62
N LYS A 207 -31.80 26.49 -1.77
CA LYS A 207 -33.08 26.18 -2.42
C LYS A 207 -33.97 25.34 -1.52
N THR A 208 -33.44 24.27 -0.93
CA THR A 208 -34.21 23.41 -0.02
C THR A 208 -34.71 24.18 1.20
N LEU A 209 -33.87 25.03 1.80
CA LEU A 209 -34.27 25.85 2.94
C LEU A 209 -35.34 26.89 2.57
N ASP A 210 -35.23 27.53 1.40
CA ASP A 210 -36.24 28.45 0.89
C ASP A 210 -37.58 27.74 0.63
N PHE A 211 -37.56 26.53 0.05
CA PHE A 211 -38.75 25.67 -0.09
C PHE A 211 -39.37 25.27 1.26
N MET A 212 -38.56 25.15 2.32
CA MET A 212 -39.04 24.93 3.69
C MET A 212 -39.58 26.21 4.36
N GLY A 213 -39.63 27.33 3.64
CA GLY A 213 -40.11 28.62 4.15
C GLY A 213 -39.11 29.32 5.08
N LYS A 214 -37.82 28.97 5.01
CA LYS A 214 -36.78 29.53 5.86
C LYS A 214 -36.16 30.76 5.19
N GLU A 215 -36.10 31.87 5.91
CA GLU A 215 -35.38 33.06 5.47
C GLU A 215 -33.86 32.89 5.64
N ILE A 216 -33.12 33.12 4.56
CA ILE A 216 -31.67 32.94 4.52
C ILE A 216 -30.99 34.30 4.60
N VAL A 217 -30.05 34.45 5.54
CA VAL A 217 -29.23 35.65 5.69
C VAL A 217 -27.76 35.28 5.62
N LEU A 218 -27.02 35.86 4.67
CA LEU A 218 -25.58 35.67 4.54
C LEU A 218 -24.85 36.81 5.24
N ILE A 219 -23.84 36.46 6.03
CA ILE A 219 -23.06 37.38 6.85
C ILE A 219 -21.61 37.35 6.39
N GLY A 220 -20.96 38.50 6.27
CA GLY A 220 -19.49 38.56 6.11
C GLY A 220 -18.97 38.02 4.77
N VAL A 221 -19.79 38.06 3.72
CA VAL A 221 -19.41 37.59 2.38
C VAL A 221 -18.29 38.46 1.80
N LYS A 222 -17.14 37.85 1.51
CA LYS A 222 -16.00 38.53 0.87
C LYS A 222 -16.31 38.86 -0.60
N PRO A 223 -15.81 39.98 -1.16
CA PRO A 223 -16.06 40.38 -2.55
C PRO A 223 -15.79 39.29 -3.59
N LYS A 224 -14.76 38.46 -3.37
CA LYS A 224 -14.40 37.34 -4.26
C LYS A 224 -15.49 36.25 -4.38
N HIS A 225 -16.37 36.13 -3.39
CA HIS A 225 -17.50 35.19 -3.41
C HIS A 225 -18.81 35.86 -3.84
N SER A 226 -18.92 37.18 -3.67
CA SER A 226 -20.13 37.95 -3.94
C SER A 226 -20.63 37.80 -5.38
N MET A 227 -19.73 37.73 -6.38
CA MET A 227 -20.13 37.59 -7.78
C MET A 227 -20.90 36.29 -8.04
N LYS A 228 -20.37 35.15 -7.58
CA LYS A 228 -21.03 33.84 -7.74
C LYS A 228 -22.36 33.79 -6.98
N ILE A 229 -22.40 34.34 -5.75
CA ILE A 229 -23.63 34.38 -4.94
C ILE A 229 -24.70 35.28 -5.57
N ASN A 230 -24.30 36.36 -6.23
CA ASN A 230 -25.24 37.28 -6.87
C ASN A 230 -26.03 36.63 -8.03
N GLU A 231 -25.46 35.65 -8.73
CA GLU A 231 -26.16 34.91 -9.78
C GLU A 231 -27.41 34.19 -9.25
N PHE A 232 -27.36 33.68 -8.02
CA PHE A 232 -28.45 32.94 -7.38
C PHE A 232 -29.41 33.81 -6.59
N LYS A 233 -28.99 35.01 -6.15
CA LYS A 233 -29.85 35.98 -5.47
C LYS A 233 -31.10 36.34 -6.29
N VAL A 234 -31.03 36.27 -7.61
CA VAL A 234 -32.19 36.53 -8.48
C VAL A 234 -33.27 35.43 -8.34
N GLN A 235 -32.89 34.22 -7.93
CA GLN A 235 -33.78 33.07 -7.80
C GLN A 235 -34.27 32.84 -6.36
N LEU A 236 -33.62 33.44 -5.35
CA LEU A 236 -33.85 33.15 -3.92
C LEU A 236 -33.93 34.45 -3.10
N ASN A 237 -34.78 34.49 -2.08
CA ASN A 237 -34.93 35.65 -1.21
C ASN A 237 -33.81 35.73 -0.14
N ILE A 238 -32.56 35.91 -0.59
CA ILE A 238 -31.37 35.94 0.28
C ILE A 238 -31.03 37.38 0.69
N GLN A 239 -30.92 37.60 2.00
CA GLN A 239 -30.46 38.88 2.57
C GLN A 239 -28.97 38.84 2.88
N PHE A 240 -28.31 40.01 2.83
CA PHE A 240 -26.88 40.14 3.11
C PHE A 240 -26.64 41.12 4.25
N LEU A 241 -25.74 40.76 5.16
CA LEU A 241 -25.26 41.60 6.24
C LEU A 241 -23.73 41.58 6.29
N HIS A 242 -23.14 42.70 6.71
CA HIS A 242 -21.69 42.84 6.74
C HIS A 242 -21.04 42.17 7.97
N SER A 243 -21.78 41.99 9.07
CA SER A 243 -21.21 41.39 10.29
C SER A 243 -22.25 40.64 11.12
N LEU A 244 -21.77 39.67 11.91
CA LEU A 244 -22.61 38.94 12.86
C LEU A 244 -23.18 39.86 13.93
N GLN A 245 -22.41 40.85 14.38
CA GLN A 245 -22.88 41.86 15.34
C GLN A 245 -24.12 42.61 14.81
N THR A 246 -24.11 43.01 13.53
CA THR A 246 -25.27 43.63 12.88
C THR A 246 -26.47 42.69 12.83
N ALA A 247 -26.26 41.40 12.53
CA ALA A 247 -27.32 40.41 12.47
C ALA A 247 -27.96 40.17 13.85
N ILE A 248 -27.15 40.02 14.88
CA ILE A 248 -27.60 39.86 16.27
C ILE A 248 -28.38 41.10 16.71
N TYR A 249 -27.87 42.31 16.49
CA TYR A 249 -28.57 43.54 16.87
C TYR A 249 -29.93 43.68 16.15
N ARG A 250 -29.98 43.32 14.87
CA ARG A 250 -31.20 43.46 14.06
C ARG A 250 -32.28 42.45 14.43
N TYR A 251 -31.90 41.24 14.83
CA TYR A 251 -32.82 40.11 14.92
C TYR A 251 -32.95 39.48 16.30
N CYS A 252 -31.94 39.61 17.16
CA CYS A 252 -31.94 39.04 18.51
C CYS A 252 -32.17 40.08 19.62
N SER A 253 -32.10 41.38 19.31
CA SER A 253 -32.26 42.47 20.30
C SER A 253 -33.67 43.06 20.37
N ARG A 254 -34.70 42.26 20.12
CA ARG A 254 -36.12 42.61 20.35
C ARG A 254 -36.72 41.74 21.45
#